data_AF-A0A9W9TAG4-F1
#
_entry.id   AF-A0A9W9TAG4-F1
#
_cell.length_a   1.000
_cell.length_b   1.000
_cell.length_c   1.000
_cell.angle_alpha   90.00
_cell.angle_beta   90.00
_cell.angle_gamma   90.00
#
_symmetry.space_group_name_H-M   'P 1'
#
loop_
_entity.id
_entity.type
_entity.pdbx_description
1 polymer ?
#
loop_
_entity_poly.entity_id
_entity_poly.type
_entity_poly.pdbx_seq_one_letter_code
_entity_poly.pdbx_strand_id
1 'polypeptide(L)'
;MPASWITINPSDLRSPLVIILAGVEYSGGILSASNSAIRGATATSNPVAVASFFHHVCTAVLEGLFASGSDHIGILGDISNHYGVVETNGRGMLHLHAMVWLKGNLAFADLRSHVLADIDFATRVLCYLESVIIQCVDESIPLDPEANLPPTCPFASDPESDHDFHLRLANDSNVVAWSKQQHSKNQFATCFKYRPTNQSKNTCRFGMPREIVSCSKIDDLGVIHLVRNHPCVNPWNPSIASCLRSNHDISWIPTVSKSLALVYYITKYATKDDVSPWQIIAKGALLKQAIEKAKIADPPTATDLRLRERGIDNFALRCFNSLAHDREVSGVQVASTLLHLPSYYTVSSKFVRVNLWWLRHYVRALRHSTTADPAGPAAIADEPCTFQPSDTVPVSLFDNYKWRGIALDSFSFFEYCMLVQTRNKERNRSHHFEFGASHPRSDVCVQRVARSQS
;
A
#
# COMPACT_ATOMS: atom_id res chain seq x y z
N MET A 1 15.31 -8.65 4.40
CA MET A 1 13.96 -8.27 4.90
C MET A 1 13.60 -6.87 4.40
N PRO A 2 12.33 -6.45 4.35
CA PRO A 2 11.99 -5.06 4.07
C PRO A 2 12.60 -4.17 5.15
N ALA A 3 13.19 -3.06 4.71
CA ALA A 3 13.87 -2.09 5.54
C ALA A 3 12.91 -0.98 5.97
N SER A 4 12.18 -0.41 5.01
CA SER A 4 11.36 0.78 5.25
C SER A 4 9.95 0.63 4.71
N TRP A 5 9.00 1.20 5.45
CA TRP A 5 7.65 1.50 5.00
C TRP A 5 7.56 2.97 4.63
N ILE A 6 6.88 3.28 3.53
CA ILE A 6 6.72 4.64 3.03
C ILE A 6 5.29 4.84 2.55
N THR A 7 4.70 6.00 2.84
CA THR A 7 3.47 6.47 2.19
C THR A 7 3.75 7.79 1.49
N ILE A 8 3.50 7.84 0.18
CA ILE A 8 3.64 9.03 -0.67
C ILE A 8 2.23 9.53 -1.00
N ASN A 9 1.93 10.77 -0.58
CA ASN A 9 0.64 11.41 -0.79
C ASN A 9 0.84 12.80 -1.43
N PRO A 10 1.11 12.86 -2.75
CA PRO A 10 1.31 14.11 -3.46
C PRO A 10 0.06 14.98 -3.44
N SER A 11 0.22 16.29 -3.23
CA SER A 11 -0.91 17.22 -3.26
C SER A 11 -1.15 17.75 -4.67
N ASP A 12 -2.09 17.13 -5.37
CA ASP A 12 -2.61 17.55 -6.68
C ASP A 12 -3.11 19.01 -6.68
N LEU A 13 -3.84 19.44 -5.65
CA LEU A 13 -4.40 20.79 -5.52
C LEU A 13 -3.35 21.91 -5.40
N ARG A 14 -2.10 21.57 -5.06
CA ARG A 14 -1.04 22.54 -4.77
C ARG A 14 0.11 22.48 -5.77
N SER A 15 0.22 21.41 -6.55
CA SER A 15 1.31 21.27 -7.51
C SER A 15 1.03 22.06 -8.80
N PRO A 16 1.99 22.89 -9.26
CA PRO A 16 1.87 23.53 -10.57
C PRO A 16 1.93 22.52 -11.72
N LEU A 17 2.50 21.33 -11.51
CA LEU A 17 2.60 20.29 -12.53
C LEU A 17 1.23 19.83 -13.03
N VAL A 18 0.20 19.82 -12.17
CA VAL A 18 -1.17 19.47 -12.58
C VAL A 18 -1.74 20.46 -13.61
N ILE A 19 -1.42 21.76 -13.46
CA ILE A 19 -1.86 22.81 -14.39
C ILE A 19 -1.20 22.62 -15.75
N ILE A 20 0.12 22.39 -15.73
CA ILE A 20 0.94 22.19 -16.94
C ILE A 20 0.44 20.96 -17.70
N LEU A 21 0.20 19.84 -17.00
CA LEU A 21 -0.33 18.61 -17.60
C LEU A 21 -1.77 18.75 -18.08
N ALA A 22 -2.54 19.69 -17.53
CA ALA A 22 -3.88 20.01 -18.02
C ALA A 22 -3.86 20.92 -19.26
N GLY A 23 -2.68 21.34 -19.75
CA GLY A 23 -2.52 22.19 -20.93
C GLY A 23 -2.85 23.67 -20.68
N VAL A 24 -2.86 24.10 -19.42
CA VAL A 24 -3.11 25.50 -19.07
C VAL A 24 -1.78 26.26 -19.07
N GLU A 25 -1.70 27.35 -19.83
CA GLU A 25 -0.51 28.21 -19.89
C GLU A 25 -0.19 28.78 -18.51
N TYR A 26 0.97 28.43 -17.98
CA TYR A 26 1.44 28.87 -16.68
C TYR A 26 2.57 29.90 -16.84
N SER A 27 2.24 31.19 -16.68
CA SER A 27 3.22 32.26 -16.53
C SER A 27 3.57 32.37 -15.04
N GLY A 28 4.76 31.92 -14.66
CA GLY A 28 5.18 31.69 -13.26
C GLY A 28 5.19 32.91 -12.31
N GLY A 29 4.64 34.07 -12.71
CA GLY A 29 4.74 35.33 -11.98
C GLY A 29 3.45 35.95 -11.46
N ILE A 30 2.24 35.50 -11.83
CA ILE A 30 1.03 36.31 -11.58
C ILE A 30 -0.11 35.49 -10.92
N LEU A 31 -0.59 36.00 -9.78
CA LEU A 31 -1.81 35.64 -9.01
C LEU A 31 -1.74 34.44 -8.04
N SER A 32 -1.15 34.64 -6.85
CA SER A 32 -1.14 33.65 -5.75
C SER A 32 -2.54 33.14 -5.33
N ALA A 33 -3.58 33.98 -5.40
CA ALA A 33 -4.96 33.62 -5.04
C ALA A 33 -5.78 33.01 -6.20
N SER A 34 -5.72 33.59 -7.41
CA SER A 34 -6.41 32.99 -8.57
C SER A 34 -5.82 31.63 -8.93
N ASN A 35 -4.51 31.43 -8.68
CA ASN A 35 -3.85 30.14 -8.92
C ASN A 35 -4.37 29.01 -8.02
N SER A 36 -4.80 29.25 -6.77
CA SER A 36 -5.36 28.17 -5.95
C SER A 36 -6.75 27.75 -6.41
N ALA A 37 -7.59 28.72 -6.81
CA ALA A 37 -8.92 28.45 -7.34
C ALA A 37 -8.84 27.77 -8.72
N ILE A 38 -7.95 28.23 -9.61
CA ILE A 38 -7.70 27.60 -10.91
C ILE A 38 -7.12 26.20 -10.72
N ARG A 39 -6.16 25.98 -9.80
CA ARG A 39 -5.67 24.63 -9.46
C ARG A 39 -6.77 23.73 -8.95
N GLY A 40 -7.59 24.22 -8.02
CA GLY A 40 -8.71 23.47 -7.48
C GLY A 40 -9.72 23.08 -8.57
N ALA A 41 -10.10 24.03 -9.41
CA ALA A 41 -11.00 23.78 -10.55
C ALA A 41 -10.37 22.81 -11.56
N THR A 42 -9.08 22.94 -11.87
CA THR A 42 -8.37 22.09 -12.83
C THR A 42 -8.21 20.65 -12.32
N ALA A 43 -7.77 20.47 -11.08
CA ALA A 43 -7.66 19.15 -10.46
C ALA A 43 -9.02 18.45 -10.36
N THR A 44 -10.09 19.22 -10.11
CA THR A 44 -11.46 18.68 -10.05
C THR A 44 -12.03 18.37 -11.45
N SER A 45 -11.64 19.13 -12.47
CA SER A 45 -12.24 19.06 -13.81
C SER A 45 -11.44 18.23 -14.82
N ASN A 46 -10.18 17.89 -14.54
CA ASN A 46 -9.32 17.10 -15.44
C ASN A 46 -8.68 15.89 -14.73
N PRO A 47 -9.42 14.78 -14.57
CA PRO A 47 -8.91 13.58 -13.91
C PRO A 47 -7.73 12.91 -14.64
N VAL A 48 -7.58 13.12 -15.95
CA VAL A 48 -6.46 12.63 -16.76
C VAL A 48 -5.17 13.32 -16.33
N ALA A 49 -5.18 14.64 -16.20
CA ALA A 49 -4.01 15.41 -15.75
C ALA A 49 -3.59 15.01 -14.31
N VAL A 50 -4.56 14.78 -13.42
CA VAL A 50 -4.28 14.34 -12.03
C VAL A 50 -3.69 12.92 -11.99
N ALA A 51 -4.22 11.98 -12.77
CA ALA A 51 -3.69 10.63 -12.85
C ALA A 51 -2.25 10.62 -13.39
N SER A 52 -2.00 11.36 -14.47
CA SER A 52 -0.66 11.54 -15.03
C SER A 52 0.28 12.21 -14.03
N PHE A 53 -0.13 13.29 -13.36
CA PHE A 53 0.65 13.96 -12.33
C PHE A 53 1.12 12.98 -11.25
N PHE A 54 0.19 12.18 -10.70
CA PHE A 54 0.50 11.23 -9.65
C PHE A 54 1.54 10.20 -10.12
N HIS A 55 1.39 9.68 -11.35
CA HIS A 55 2.35 8.74 -11.93
C HIS A 55 3.74 9.35 -12.11
N HIS A 56 3.84 10.56 -12.66
CA HIS A 56 5.13 11.25 -12.83
C HIS A 56 5.81 11.49 -11.48
N VAL A 57 5.06 11.92 -10.46
CA VAL A 57 5.61 12.14 -9.11
C VAL A 57 6.09 10.83 -8.48
N CYS A 58 5.30 9.75 -8.55
CA CYS A 58 5.72 8.45 -8.02
C CYS A 58 6.99 7.95 -8.70
N THR A 59 7.05 8.05 -10.03
CA THR A 59 8.21 7.65 -10.83
C THR A 59 9.44 8.49 -10.47
N ALA A 60 9.29 9.81 -10.36
CA ALA A 60 10.39 10.71 -9.96
C ALA A 60 10.91 10.41 -8.53
N VAL A 61 10.04 10.03 -7.60
CA VAL A 61 10.48 9.60 -6.25
C VAL A 61 11.20 8.25 -6.31
N LEU A 62 10.62 7.25 -6.97
CA LEU A 62 11.16 5.89 -7.00
C LEU A 62 12.46 5.78 -7.80
N GLU A 63 12.54 6.43 -8.96
CA GLU A 63 13.71 6.38 -9.84
C GLU A 63 14.71 7.49 -9.51
N GLY A 64 14.25 8.70 -9.20
CA GLY A 64 15.11 9.84 -8.94
C GLY A 64 15.66 9.88 -7.51
N LEU A 65 14.78 9.96 -6.51
CA LEU A 65 15.22 10.07 -5.11
C LEU A 65 15.74 8.74 -4.57
N PHE A 66 15.00 7.66 -4.84
CA PHE A 66 15.32 6.34 -4.31
C PHE A 66 16.35 5.60 -5.16
N ALA A 67 16.64 6.08 -6.39
CA ALA A 67 17.54 5.43 -7.33
C ALA A 67 17.17 3.97 -7.60
N SER A 68 15.88 3.62 -7.49
CA SER A 68 15.45 2.24 -7.53
C SER A 68 15.56 1.65 -8.93
N GLY A 69 16.16 0.47 -9.03
CA GLY A 69 16.41 -0.18 -10.32
C GLY A 69 17.61 0.41 -11.08
N SER A 70 18.43 1.23 -10.41
CA SER A 70 19.70 1.72 -10.91
C SER A 70 20.87 1.17 -10.08
N ASP A 71 22.11 1.33 -10.58
CA ASP A 71 23.34 1.00 -9.84
C ASP A 71 23.76 2.11 -8.87
N HIS A 72 22.97 3.18 -8.73
CA HIS A 72 23.25 4.31 -7.86
C HIS A 72 22.60 4.15 -6.48
N ILE A 73 23.25 4.73 -5.46
CA ILE A 73 22.72 4.77 -4.09
C ILE A 73 21.77 5.96 -3.97
N GLY A 74 20.50 5.68 -3.65
CA GLY A 74 19.49 6.71 -3.41
C GLY A 74 19.49 7.24 -1.97
N ILE A 75 18.54 8.14 -1.68
CA ILE A 75 18.44 8.79 -0.36
C ILE A 75 18.12 7.83 0.81
N LEU A 76 17.70 6.59 0.51
CA LEU A 76 17.44 5.55 1.50
C LEU A 76 18.59 4.54 1.60
N GLY A 77 19.62 4.65 0.76
CA GLY A 77 20.65 3.63 0.57
C GLY A 77 20.49 2.83 -0.73
N ASP A 78 21.25 1.75 -0.85
CA ASP A 78 21.24 0.84 -2.00
C ASP A 78 19.96 -0.02 -1.98
N ILE A 79 19.02 0.25 -2.88
CA ILE A 79 17.72 -0.44 -2.96
C ILE A 79 17.83 -1.67 -3.83
N SER A 80 17.61 -2.84 -3.21
CA SER A 80 17.50 -4.11 -3.91
C SER A 80 16.12 -4.34 -4.54
N ASN A 81 15.04 -3.84 -3.92
CA ASN A 81 13.68 -3.97 -4.44
C ASN A 81 12.72 -3.00 -3.74
N HIS A 82 11.59 -2.72 -4.36
CA HIS A 82 10.43 -2.10 -3.71
C HIS A 82 9.13 -2.73 -4.22
N TYR A 83 8.08 -2.58 -3.44
CA TYR A 83 6.71 -2.85 -3.87
C TYR A 83 5.81 -1.75 -3.32
N GLY A 84 5.20 -0.99 -4.21
CA GLY A 84 4.28 0.09 -3.88
C GLY A 84 2.92 -0.13 -4.51
N VAL A 85 1.83 -0.03 -3.75
CA VAL A 85 0.46 -0.14 -4.26
C VAL A 85 -0.21 1.23 -4.32
N VAL A 86 -0.92 1.48 -5.42
CA VAL A 86 -1.69 2.70 -5.61
C VAL A 86 -3.08 2.52 -5.00
N GLU A 87 -3.46 3.42 -4.09
CA GLU A 87 -4.78 3.48 -3.48
C GLU A 87 -5.49 4.79 -3.87
N THR A 88 -6.79 4.72 -4.18
CA THR A 88 -7.66 5.88 -4.13
C THR A 88 -8.22 6.08 -2.73
N ASN A 89 -8.07 7.27 -2.18
CA ASN A 89 -8.80 7.62 -0.96
C ASN A 89 -10.28 7.89 -1.27
N GLY A 90 -11.11 7.92 -0.22
CA GLY A 90 -12.54 8.25 -0.35
C GLY A 90 -12.86 9.69 -0.77
N ARG A 91 -11.85 10.47 -1.21
CA ARG A 91 -11.98 11.81 -1.81
C ARG A 91 -11.51 11.83 -3.28
N GLY A 92 -11.13 10.70 -3.85
CA GLY A 92 -10.70 10.56 -5.24
C GLY A 92 -9.23 10.92 -5.53
N MET A 93 -8.40 11.17 -4.50
CA MET A 93 -6.96 11.38 -4.67
C MET A 93 -6.20 10.05 -4.58
N LEU A 94 -5.13 9.93 -5.35
CA LEU A 94 -4.24 8.76 -5.35
C LEU A 94 -3.14 8.87 -4.28
N HIS A 95 -2.81 7.74 -3.66
CA HIS A 95 -1.77 7.57 -2.64
C HIS A 95 -0.94 6.35 -3.01
N LEU A 96 0.35 6.37 -2.68
CA LEU A 96 1.23 5.21 -2.85
C LEU A 96 1.66 4.70 -1.48
N HIS A 97 1.39 3.42 -1.23
CA HIS A 97 1.82 2.70 -0.05
C HIS A 97 2.92 1.72 -0.41
N ALA A 98 4.14 1.94 0.06
CA ALA A 98 5.33 1.24 -0.40
C ALA A 98 6.15 0.58 0.71
N MET A 99 6.66 -0.61 0.38
CA MET A 99 7.71 -1.30 1.13
C MET A 99 9.01 -1.26 0.32
N VAL A 100 10.13 -1.01 0.98
CA VAL A 100 11.46 -0.90 0.36
C VAL A 100 12.42 -1.91 1.00
N TRP A 101 13.20 -2.62 0.17
CA TRP A 101 14.22 -3.57 0.56
C TRP A 101 15.60 -3.02 0.21
N LEU A 102 16.46 -2.89 1.20
CA LEU A 102 17.85 -2.46 1.00
C LEU A 102 18.78 -3.66 0.84
N LYS A 103 19.80 -3.49 0.00
CA LYS A 103 20.86 -4.48 -0.17
C LYS A 103 21.64 -4.63 1.14
N GLY A 104 21.95 -5.87 1.50
CA GLY A 104 22.63 -6.16 2.76
C GLY A 104 21.78 -5.97 4.03
N ASN A 105 20.48 -5.69 3.91
CA ASN A 105 19.62 -5.56 5.09
C ASN A 105 19.48 -6.92 5.81
N LEU A 106 19.82 -6.94 7.10
CA LEU A 106 19.89 -8.14 7.91
C LEU A 106 18.52 -8.75 8.21
N ALA A 107 18.50 -10.03 8.56
CA ALA A 107 17.33 -10.61 9.23
C ALA A 107 17.16 -9.97 10.61
N PHE A 108 15.92 -9.90 11.10
CA PHE A 108 15.63 -9.17 12.33
C PHE A 108 16.34 -9.73 13.58
N ALA A 109 16.52 -11.05 13.65
CA ALA A 109 17.25 -11.70 14.75
C ALA A 109 18.74 -11.34 14.74
N ASP A 110 19.35 -11.30 13.56
CA ASP A 110 20.75 -10.93 13.38
C ASP A 110 20.95 -9.44 13.65
N LEU A 111 20.08 -8.58 13.10
CA LEU A 111 20.10 -7.15 13.37
C LEU A 111 20.08 -6.87 14.87
N ARG A 112 19.14 -7.49 15.59
CA ARG A 112 19.01 -7.34 17.05
C ARG A 112 20.27 -7.82 17.77
N SER A 113 20.80 -8.98 17.39
CA SER A 113 22.01 -9.53 18.01
C SER A 113 23.21 -8.62 17.80
N HIS A 114 23.37 -8.06 16.59
CA HIS A 114 24.47 -7.17 16.26
C HIS A 114 24.37 -5.82 16.96
N VAL A 115 23.20 -5.17 17.00
CA VAL A 115 23.06 -3.87 17.70
C VAL A 115 23.26 -3.97 19.21
N LEU A 116 23.04 -5.15 19.81
CA LEU A 116 23.27 -5.38 21.24
C LEU A 116 24.72 -5.79 21.55
N ALA A 117 25.40 -6.44 20.61
CA ALA A 117 26.75 -6.98 20.83
C ALA A 117 27.88 -6.05 20.33
N ASP A 118 27.62 -5.21 19.32
CA ASP A 118 28.62 -4.37 18.66
C ASP A 118 28.19 -2.89 18.70
N ILE A 119 28.89 -2.11 19.53
CA ILE A 119 28.65 -0.68 19.74
C ILE A 119 28.95 0.14 18.47
N ASP A 120 29.97 -0.25 17.71
CA ASP A 120 30.31 0.47 16.47
C ASP A 120 29.25 0.23 15.41
N PHE A 121 28.75 -1.01 15.31
CA PHE A 121 27.62 -1.33 14.44
C PHE A 121 26.35 -0.58 14.87
N ALA A 122 26.02 -0.58 16.16
CA ALA A 122 24.89 0.16 16.70
C ALA A 122 24.95 1.65 16.35
N THR A 123 26.13 2.27 16.55
CA THR A 123 26.39 3.68 16.20
C THR A 123 26.15 3.93 14.71
N ARG A 124 26.70 3.08 13.82
CA ARG A 124 26.49 3.22 12.36
C ARG A 124 25.01 3.11 11.97
N VAL A 125 24.26 2.20 12.59
CA VAL A 125 22.81 2.06 12.36
C VAL A 125 22.05 3.30 12.82
N LEU A 126 22.38 3.85 13.99
CA LEU A 126 21.77 5.10 14.47
C LEU A 126 22.06 6.26 13.52
N CYS A 127 23.32 6.49 13.15
CA CYS A 127 23.69 7.57 12.22
C CYS A 127 22.98 7.43 10.87
N TYR A 128 22.89 6.21 10.34
CA TYR A 128 22.14 5.95 9.10
C TYR A 128 20.66 6.31 9.27
N LEU A 129 19.99 5.83 10.32
CA LEU A 129 18.57 6.08 10.52
C LEU A 129 18.27 7.56 10.79
N GLU A 130 19.14 8.28 11.49
CA GLU A 130 19.04 9.73 11.71
C GLU A 130 19.20 10.52 10.41
N SER A 131 20.01 10.04 9.47
CA SER A 131 20.14 10.68 8.15
C SER A 131 18.90 10.49 7.26
N VAL A 132 18.09 9.46 7.51
CA VAL A 132 16.95 9.09 6.66
C VAL A 132 15.60 9.46 7.27
N ILE A 133 15.43 9.30 8.58
CA ILE A 133 14.15 9.44 9.29
C ILE A 133 14.27 10.51 10.38
N ILE A 134 13.66 11.66 10.11
CA ILE A 134 13.59 12.76 11.06
C ILE A 134 12.27 12.72 11.80
N GLN A 135 12.31 12.92 13.12
CA GLN A 135 11.11 13.04 13.96
C GLN A 135 11.09 14.35 14.74
N CYS A 136 12.00 15.25 14.41
CA CYS A 136 12.11 16.58 14.96
C CYS A 136 11.61 17.62 13.97
N VAL A 137 11.26 18.79 14.49
CA VAL A 137 10.99 20.02 13.74
C VAL A 137 11.59 21.18 14.51
N ASP A 138 12.20 22.13 13.81
CA ASP A 138 12.67 23.38 14.41
C ASP A 138 11.52 24.39 14.43
N GLU A 139 10.97 24.63 15.62
CA GLU A 139 9.87 25.56 15.86
C GLU A 139 10.34 27.03 15.89
N SER A 140 11.65 27.27 15.98
CA SER A 140 12.20 28.64 15.95
C SER A 140 12.09 29.29 14.57
N ILE A 141 11.96 28.47 13.52
CA ILE A 141 11.69 28.91 12.16
C ILE A 141 10.20 29.21 12.04
N PRO A 142 9.78 30.49 11.91
CA PRO A 142 8.38 30.84 11.91
C PRO A 142 7.65 30.20 10.73
N LEU A 143 6.52 29.54 10.99
CA LEU A 143 5.50 29.37 9.97
C LEU A 143 4.88 30.74 9.76
N ASP A 144 5.26 31.43 8.70
CA ASP A 144 4.43 32.54 8.25
C ASP A 144 3.10 31.94 7.76
N PRO A 145 1.96 32.20 8.43
CA PRO A 145 0.66 31.64 8.06
C PRO A 145 0.15 32.21 6.73
N GLU A 146 0.67 33.35 6.30
CA GLU A 146 0.32 34.05 5.06
C GLU A 146 1.31 33.78 3.92
N ALA A 147 2.56 33.42 4.21
CA ALA A 147 3.48 32.91 3.21
C ALA A 147 3.05 31.52 2.75
N ASN A 148 2.42 31.46 1.58
CA ASN A 148 2.25 30.21 0.89
C ASN A 148 3.63 29.57 0.69
N LEU A 149 3.82 28.36 1.23
CA LEU A 149 4.96 27.50 0.91
C LEU A 149 5.22 27.60 -0.60
N PRO A 150 6.45 27.91 -1.03
CA PRO A 150 6.79 27.94 -2.45
C PRO A 150 6.27 26.67 -3.13
N PRO A 151 5.66 26.80 -4.33
CA PRO A 151 5.03 25.67 -5.02
C PRO A 151 6.06 24.64 -5.48
N THR A 152 7.34 25.02 -5.52
CA THR A 152 8.46 24.19 -5.95
C THR A 152 9.49 24.07 -4.84
N CYS A 153 10.26 22.99 -4.88
CA CYS A 153 11.43 22.80 -4.04
C CYS A 153 12.53 23.84 -4.38
N PRO A 154 13.51 24.04 -3.50
CA PRO A 154 14.74 24.74 -3.84
C PRO A 154 15.39 24.04 -5.04
N PHE A 155 15.66 24.80 -6.11
CA PHE A 155 16.51 24.33 -7.20
C PHE A 155 17.93 24.82 -6.95
N ALA A 156 18.91 24.05 -7.42
CA ALA A 156 20.26 24.56 -7.53
C ALA A 156 20.30 25.59 -8.66
N SER A 157 20.71 26.81 -8.33
CA SER A 157 20.81 27.91 -9.30
C SER A 157 21.99 28.79 -8.94
N ASP A 158 22.76 29.22 -9.94
CA ASP A 158 24.03 29.96 -9.83
C ASP A 158 25.13 29.18 -9.06
N PRO A 159 26.42 29.62 -9.05
CA PRO A 159 27.47 28.88 -8.33
C PRO A 159 27.27 29.01 -6.82
N GLU A 160 26.37 28.21 -6.25
CA GLU A 160 26.23 28.01 -4.81
C GLU A 160 27.15 26.89 -4.32
N SER A 161 27.57 26.96 -3.06
CA SER A 161 28.32 25.88 -2.42
C SER A 161 27.39 24.76 -1.96
N ASP A 162 27.90 23.53 -1.85
CA ASP A 162 27.14 22.41 -1.29
C ASP A 162 26.59 22.74 0.12
N HIS A 163 27.37 23.46 0.92
CA HIS A 163 26.97 23.87 2.27
C HIS A 163 25.73 24.78 2.24
N ASP A 164 25.74 25.80 1.38
CA ASP A 164 24.64 26.74 1.26
C ASP A 164 23.38 26.06 0.72
N PHE A 165 23.53 25.17 -0.27
CA PHE A 165 22.42 24.36 -0.78
C PHE A 165 21.81 23.48 0.31
N HIS A 166 22.64 22.77 1.09
CA HIS A 166 22.17 21.93 2.19
C HIS A 166 21.45 22.74 3.28
N LEU A 167 21.93 23.95 3.60
CA LEU A 167 21.27 24.83 4.55
C LEU A 167 19.89 25.29 4.05
N ARG A 168 19.78 25.66 2.77
CA ARG A 168 18.49 26.00 2.16
C ARG A 168 17.54 24.82 2.15
N LEU A 169 18.02 23.62 1.83
CA LEU A 169 17.22 22.40 1.82
C LEU A 169 16.73 22.03 3.23
N ALA A 170 17.58 22.16 4.25
CA ALA A 170 17.22 21.93 5.64
C ALA A 170 16.11 22.88 6.10
N ASN A 171 16.25 24.17 5.82
CA ASN A 171 15.22 25.17 6.13
C ASN A 171 13.91 24.89 5.40
N ASP A 172 13.97 24.66 4.08
CA ASP A 172 12.80 24.38 3.26
C ASP A 172 12.03 23.14 3.75
N SER A 173 12.75 22.03 3.92
CA SER A 173 12.17 20.75 4.35
C SER A 173 11.58 20.83 5.76
N ASN A 174 12.20 21.57 6.68
CA ASN A 174 11.66 21.82 8.02
C ASN A 174 10.33 22.59 7.97
N VAL A 175 10.23 23.65 7.16
CA VAL A 175 8.98 24.42 7.03
C VAL A 175 7.86 23.55 6.42
N VAL A 176 8.18 22.69 5.44
CA VAL A 176 7.20 21.71 4.93
C VAL A 176 6.77 20.74 6.00
N ALA A 177 7.73 20.14 6.71
CA ALA A 177 7.46 19.15 7.73
C ALA A 177 6.56 19.73 8.82
N TRP A 178 6.90 20.93 9.32
CA TRP A 178 6.12 21.63 10.32
C TRP A 178 4.69 21.95 9.85
N SER A 179 4.51 22.30 8.57
CA SER A 179 3.19 22.59 8.00
C SER A 179 2.37 21.34 7.63
N LYS A 180 3.00 20.25 7.19
CA LYS A 180 2.32 19.13 6.52
C LYS A 180 2.34 17.82 7.30
N GLN A 181 3.26 17.65 8.24
CA GLN A 181 3.45 16.42 9.01
C GLN A 181 2.82 16.47 10.40
N GLN A 182 2.30 17.63 10.81
CA GLN A 182 1.71 17.83 12.12
C GLN A 182 0.31 17.23 12.21
N HIS A 183 0.03 16.55 13.33
CA HIS A 183 -1.30 16.10 13.73
C HIS A 183 -1.91 17.12 14.67
N SER A 184 -3.00 17.74 14.25
CA SER A 184 -3.67 18.79 15.02
C SER A 184 -5.18 18.60 15.05
N LYS A 185 -5.79 18.86 16.21
CA LYS A 185 -7.25 18.86 16.45
C LYS A 185 -7.99 19.81 15.52
N ASN A 186 -7.37 20.95 15.22
CA ASN A 186 -8.04 22.03 14.52
C ASN A 186 -7.83 21.94 13.00
N GLN A 187 -6.80 21.22 12.54
CA GLN A 187 -6.39 21.25 11.13
C GLN A 187 -6.68 19.95 10.37
N PHE A 188 -6.77 18.79 11.06
CA PHE A 188 -6.86 17.50 10.37
C PHE A 188 -7.98 16.60 10.92
N ALA A 189 -9.18 16.71 10.34
CA ALA A 189 -10.35 15.89 10.69
C ALA A 189 -10.09 14.37 10.62
N THR A 190 -9.16 13.92 9.77
CA THR A 190 -8.79 12.50 9.63
C THR A 190 -8.22 11.92 10.93
N CYS A 191 -7.51 12.73 11.73
CA CYS A 191 -6.93 12.32 13.01
C CYS A 191 -7.98 11.86 14.02
N PHE A 192 -9.24 12.30 13.86
CA PHE A 192 -10.32 12.08 14.80
C PHE A 192 -11.52 11.36 14.18
N LYS A 193 -11.32 10.78 12.98
CA LYS A 193 -12.32 9.97 12.27
C LYS A 193 -12.50 8.60 12.94
N TYR A 194 -13.74 8.10 13.00
CA TYR A 194 -14.11 6.78 13.51
C TYR A 194 -13.80 6.54 15.00
N ARG A 195 -13.86 7.58 15.83
CA ARG A 195 -13.65 7.45 17.28
C ARG A 195 -14.71 6.53 17.93
N PRO A 196 -14.29 5.48 18.65
CA PRO A 196 -15.18 4.79 19.58
C PRO A 196 -15.57 5.74 20.71
N THR A 197 -16.82 5.67 21.17
CA THR A 197 -17.40 6.52 22.24
C THR A 197 -16.62 6.48 23.56
N ASN A 198 -15.75 5.48 23.77
CA ASN A 198 -15.04 5.21 25.02
C ASN A 198 -13.54 5.59 25.04
N GLN A 199 -12.98 6.19 23.99
CA GLN A 199 -11.61 6.72 24.04
C GLN A 199 -11.56 8.15 24.60
N SER A 200 -10.48 8.49 25.31
CA SER A 200 -10.32 9.84 25.88
C SER A 200 -10.46 10.92 24.80
N LYS A 201 -11.08 12.05 25.18
CA LYS A 201 -11.29 13.32 24.44
C LYS A 201 -10.28 13.63 23.31
N ASN A 202 -9.02 13.30 23.57
CA ASN A 202 -7.85 13.99 23.03
C ASN A 202 -6.86 13.11 22.25
N THR A 203 -7.12 11.81 22.08
CA THR A 203 -6.18 10.93 21.35
C THR A 203 -6.43 10.94 19.84
N CYS A 204 -5.35 11.04 19.08
CA CYS A 204 -5.37 10.90 17.62
C CYS A 204 -5.46 9.40 17.27
N ARG A 205 -6.24 9.05 16.24
CA ARG A 205 -6.35 7.69 15.68
C ARG A 205 -5.00 7.06 15.35
N PHE A 206 -4.01 7.88 15.00
CA PHE A 206 -2.66 7.46 14.64
C PHE A 206 -1.69 7.37 15.85
N GLY A 207 -2.22 7.42 17.07
CA GLY A 207 -1.43 7.23 18.29
C GLY A 207 -0.64 8.48 18.72
N MET A 208 -1.10 9.68 18.35
CA MET A 208 -0.53 10.94 18.88
C MET A 208 -1.26 11.37 20.16
N PRO A 209 -0.56 11.98 21.14
CA PRO A 209 0.86 12.33 21.13
C PRO A 209 1.79 11.11 21.35
N ARG A 210 2.97 11.14 20.74
CA ARG A 210 4.07 10.19 20.98
C ARG A 210 5.04 10.73 22.04
N GLU A 211 5.75 9.82 22.68
CA GLU A 211 6.77 10.14 23.68
C GLU A 211 7.93 10.98 23.09
N ILE A 212 8.39 11.97 23.84
CA ILE A 212 9.57 12.79 23.49
C ILE A 212 10.83 12.00 23.83
N VAL A 213 11.80 12.02 22.90
CA VAL A 213 13.06 11.30 23.03
C VAL A 213 14.19 12.32 22.87
N SER A 214 14.96 12.56 23.92
CA SER A 214 15.99 13.62 23.95
C SER A 214 17.21 13.31 23.09
N CYS A 215 17.56 12.03 22.94
CA CYS A 215 18.67 11.55 22.13
C CYS A 215 18.35 10.17 21.58
N SER A 216 18.83 9.88 20.37
CA SER A 216 18.65 8.57 19.76
C SER A 216 19.41 7.51 20.58
N LYS A 217 18.77 6.36 20.82
CA LYS A 217 19.32 5.29 21.65
C LYS A 217 18.78 3.94 21.23
N ILE A 218 19.49 2.89 21.62
CA ILE A 218 19.05 1.50 21.54
C ILE A 218 18.80 1.03 22.98
N ASP A 219 17.65 0.43 23.24
CA ASP A 219 17.35 -0.12 24.56
C ASP A 219 17.88 -1.55 24.73
N ASP A 220 17.77 -2.09 25.95
CA ASP A 220 18.24 -3.43 26.31
C ASP A 220 17.58 -4.56 25.50
N LEU A 221 16.45 -4.27 24.84
CA LEU A 221 15.75 -5.21 23.97
C LEU A 221 16.23 -5.11 22.51
N GLY A 222 17.11 -4.17 22.18
CA GLY A 222 17.60 -3.90 20.84
C GLY A 222 16.62 -3.04 20.02
N VAL A 223 15.68 -2.35 20.68
CA VAL A 223 14.74 -1.44 20.00
C VAL A 223 15.39 -0.07 19.85
N ILE A 224 15.35 0.44 18.63
CA ILE A 224 15.92 1.73 18.26
C ILE A 224 14.86 2.82 18.49
N HIS A 225 15.24 3.83 19.28
CA HIS A 225 14.46 5.03 19.54
C HIS A 225 15.21 6.21 18.93
N LEU A 226 14.61 6.89 17.95
CA LEU A 226 15.20 8.09 17.35
C LEU A 226 14.78 9.33 18.15
N VAL A 227 15.66 10.35 18.16
CA VAL A 227 15.39 11.66 18.75
C VAL A 227 14.07 12.24 18.21
N ARG A 228 13.27 12.78 19.13
CA ARG A 228 11.96 13.39 18.84
C ARG A 228 11.74 14.55 19.79
N ASN A 229 11.66 15.76 19.25
CA ASN A 229 11.37 16.96 20.03
C ASN A 229 9.88 17.37 20.00
N HIS A 230 9.08 16.83 19.07
CA HIS A 230 7.69 17.18 18.92
C HIS A 230 6.76 15.94 18.94
N PRO A 231 5.71 15.91 19.78
CA PRO A 231 4.95 14.69 20.06
C PRO A 231 3.92 14.35 18.97
N CYS A 232 3.58 15.31 18.12
CA CYS A 232 2.48 15.19 17.14
C CYS A 232 2.97 15.32 15.69
N VAL A 233 4.25 15.09 15.40
CA VAL A 233 4.79 15.11 14.03
C VAL A 233 5.01 13.68 13.55
N ASN A 234 4.60 13.38 12.32
CA ASN A 234 4.95 12.12 11.65
C ASN A 234 6.47 12.06 11.43
N PRO A 235 7.09 10.88 11.50
CA PRO A 235 8.42 10.69 10.98
C PRO A 235 8.45 11.03 9.49
N TRP A 236 9.43 11.83 9.08
CA TRP A 236 9.55 12.37 7.74
C TRP A 236 10.99 12.24 7.24
N ASN A 237 11.19 12.57 5.96
CA ASN A 237 12.50 12.57 5.31
C ASN A 237 12.66 13.93 4.61
N PRO A 238 13.81 14.61 4.75
CA PRO A 238 14.00 15.96 4.21
C PRO A 238 13.82 16.07 2.70
N SER A 239 14.46 15.18 1.93
CA SER A 239 14.38 15.19 0.47
C SER A 239 12.94 14.95 -0.01
N ILE A 240 12.24 13.99 0.59
CA ILE A 240 10.83 13.71 0.24
C ILE A 240 9.95 14.93 0.60
N ALA A 241 10.17 15.57 1.77
CA ALA A 241 9.39 16.75 2.18
C ALA A 241 9.56 17.89 1.17
N SER A 242 10.80 18.22 0.82
CA SER A 242 11.10 19.28 -0.13
C SER A 242 10.55 18.99 -1.51
N CYS A 243 10.70 17.78 -2.05
CA CYS A 243 10.22 17.44 -3.38
C CYS A 243 8.68 17.34 -3.48
N LEU A 244 8.03 16.74 -2.48
CA LEU A 244 6.57 16.52 -2.53
C LEU A 244 5.74 17.71 -2.05
N ARG A 245 6.29 18.53 -1.14
CA ARG A 245 5.59 19.67 -0.50
C ARG A 245 4.28 19.27 0.22
N SER A 246 4.13 17.98 0.53
CA SER A 246 2.91 17.38 1.07
C SER A 246 3.23 16.42 2.22
N ASN A 247 2.17 15.82 2.79
CA ASN A 247 2.33 14.83 3.83
C ASN A 247 2.89 13.53 3.22
N HIS A 248 3.80 12.90 3.95
CA HIS A 248 4.34 11.57 3.68
C HIS A 248 4.73 10.94 5.01
N ASP A 249 4.77 9.62 5.05
CA ASP A 249 5.21 8.88 6.23
C ASP A 249 6.37 7.97 5.85
N ILE A 250 7.37 7.87 6.72
CA ILE A 250 8.48 6.92 6.57
C ILE A 250 8.71 6.19 7.89
N SER A 251 8.90 4.88 7.84
CA SER A 251 9.10 4.10 9.06
C SER A 251 10.09 2.96 8.82
N TRP A 252 11.11 2.88 9.67
CA TRP A 252 11.99 1.72 9.72
C TRP A 252 11.22 0.48 10.19
N ILE A 253 11.55 -0.69 9.65
CA ILE A 253 10.95 -1.98 9.99
C ILE A 253 12.03 -2.82 10.70
N PRO A 254 12.16 -2.74 12.04
CA PRO A 254 13.19 -3.50 12.76
C PRO A 254 12.73 -4.88 13.23
N THR A 255 11.44 -5.23 13.10
CA THR A 255 10.89 -6.45 13.71
C THR A 255 9.98 -7.25 12.78
N VAL A 256 9.90 -8.56 13.05
CA VAL A 256 8.98 -9.50 12.39
C VAL A 256 7.54 -9.00 12.55
N SER A 257 7.12 -8.66 13.77
CA SER A 257 5.75 -8.23 14.05
C SER A 257 5.35 -6.99 13.27
N LYS A 258 6.24 -5.98 13.18
CA LYS A 258 5.99 -4.78 12.37
C LYS A 258 5.94 -5.11 10.89
N SER A 259 6.86 -5.95 10.40
CA SER A 259 6.85 -6.42 9.01
C SER A 259 5.54 -7.13 8.66
N LEU A 260 5.07 -8.07 9.50
CA LEU A 260 3.83 -8.81 9.26
C LEU A 260 2.60 -7.90 9.33
N ALA A 261 2.56 -6.96 10.28
CA ALA A 261 1.48 -5.98 10.38
C ALA A 261 1.41 -5.09 9.12
N LEU A 262 2.57 -4.68 8.59
CA LEU A 262 2.65 -3.89 7.36
C LEU A 262 2.29 -4.71 6.11
N VAL A 263 2.69 -5.98 6.04
CA VAL A 263 2.25 -6.89 4.98
C VAL A 263 0.74 -7.06 5.00
N TYR A 264 0.14 -7.29 6.17
CA TYR A 264 -1.31 -7.35 6.31
C TYR A 264 -1.98 -6.03 5.89
N TYR A 265 -1.42 -4.90 6.33
CA TYR A 265 -1.90 -3.58 5.98
C TYR A 265 -1.87 -3.37 4.46
N ILE A 266 -0.72 -3.53 3.81
CA ILE A 266 -0.61 -3.32 2.35
C ILE A 266 -1.48 -4.29 1.56
N THR A 267 -1.62 -5.55 1.99
CA THR A 267 -2.56 -6.49 1.37
C THR A 267 -3.99 -5.96 1.44
N LYS A 268 -4.43 -5.43 2.59
CA LYS A 268 -5.75 -4.82 2.71
C LYS A 268 -5.97 -3.67 1.73
N TYR A 269 -4.94 -2.85 1.46
CA TYR A 269 -5.02 -1.76 0.49
C TYR A 269 -4.96 -2.23 -0.96
N ALA A 270 -4.17 -3.27 -1.24
CA ALA A 270 -4.10 -3.89 -2.55
C ALA A 270 -5.39 -4.63 -2.93
N THR A 271 -6.11 -5.16 -1.95
CA THR A 271 -7.40 -5.85 -2.13
C THR A 271 -8.58 -5.01 -1.65
N LYS A 272 -8.41 -3.68 -1.57
CA LYS A 272 -9.43 -2.81 -0.99
C LYS A 272 -10.61 -2.67 -1.94
N ASP A 273 -11.68 -3.36 -1.61
CA ASP A 273 -12.99 -3.17 -2.22
C ASP A 273 -13.76 -2.10 -1.43
N ASP A 274 -13.46 -0.83 -1.71
CA ASP A 274 -14.17 0.30 -1.09
C ASP A 274 -15.59 0.43 -1.67
N VAL A 275 -16.55 -0.26 -1.06
CA VAL A 275 -17.96 0.10 -1.18
C VAL A 275 -18.24 1.20 -0.16
N SER A 276 -18.56 2.40 -0.62
CA SER A 276 -18.85 3.53 0.27
C SER A 276 -20.12 3.26 1.09
N PRO A 277 -20.14 3.48 2.41
CA PRO A 277 -21.36 3.36 3.22
C PRO A 277 -22.52 4.21 2.68
N TRP A 278 -22.21 5.35 2.06
CA TRP A 278 -23.21 6.21 1.41
C TRP A 278 -23.83 5.58 0.17
N GLN A 279 -23.10 4.73 -0.56
CA GLN A 279 -23.66 3.95 -1.66
C GLN A 279 -24.66 2.93 -1.15
N ILE A 280 -24.37 2.27 -0.01
CA ILE A 280 -25.32 1.34 0.61
C ILE A 280 -26.59 2.09 1.03
N ILE A 281 -26.46 3.29 1.60
CA ILE A 281 -27.61 4.14 1.98
C ILE A 281 -28.38 4.62 0.73
N ALA A 282 -27.71 5.12 -0.29
CA ALA A 282 -28.33 5.60 -1.53
C ALA A 282 -29.04 4.46 -2.28
N LYS A 283 -28.41 3.29 -2.38
CA LYS A 283 -29.01 2.07 -2.94
C LYS A 283 -30.19 1.60 -2.10
N GLY A 284 -30.09 1.65 -0.77
CA GLY A 284 -31.20 1.37 0.15
C GLY A 284 -32.38 2.33 -0.05
N ALA A 285 -32.10 3.62 -0.28
CA ALA A 285 -33.13 4.61 -0.58
C ALA A 285 -33.80 4.37 -1.94
N LEU A 286 -33.03 4.03 -2.98
CA LEU A 286 -33.57 3.65 -4.30
C LEU A 286 -34.42 2.38 -4.23
N LEU A 287 -33.96 1.36 -3.49
CA LEU A 287 -34.72 0.14 -3.26
C LEU A 287 -36.02 0.41 -2.51
N LYS A 288 -35.97 1.24 -1.45
CA LYS A 288 -37.16 1.69 -0.72
C LYS A 288 -38.15 2.39 -1.66
N GLN A 289 -37.66 3.31 -2.50
CA GLN A 289 -38.50 4.03 -3.46
C GLN A 289 -39.14 3.07 -4.48
N ALA A 290 -38.41 2.06 -4.95
CA ALA A 290 -38.94 1.03 -5.84
C ALA A 290 -40.05 0.19 -5.16
N ILE A 291 -39.85 -0.18 -3.89
CA ILE A 291 -40.84 -0.89 -3.07
C ILE A 291 -42.09 -0.02 -2.85
N GLU A 292 -41.92 1.26 -2.53
CA GLU A 292 -43.04 2.18 -2.32
C GLU A 292 -43.86 2.41 -3.60
N LYS A 293 -43.19 2.58 -4.75
CA LYS A 293 -43.87 2.63 -6.06
C LYS A 293 -44.63 1.34 -6.36
N ALA A 294 -44.06 0.18 -6.04
CA ALA A 294 -44.71 -1.11 -6.24
C ALA A 294 -45.95 -1.33 -5.35
N LYS A 295 -46.04 -0.65 -4.19
CA LYS A 295 -47.22 -0.71 -3.31
C LYS A 295 -48.40 0.14 -3.81
N ILE A 296 -48.11 1.17 -4.61
CA ILE A 296 -49.11 2.10 -5.16
C ILE A 296 -49.54 1.67 -6.57
N ALA A 297 -48.74 0.83 -7.24
CA ALA A 297 -49.07 0.24 -8.52
C ALA A 297 -50.32 -0.66 -8.43
N ASP A 298 -51.05 -0.76 -9.54
CA ASP A 298 -52.25 -1.60 -9.66
C ASP A 298 -51.97 -3.05 -9.22
N PRO A 299 -52.99 -3.74 -8.68
CA PRO A 299 -52.83 -5.12 -8.23
C PRO A 299 -52.27 -5.99 -9.37
N PRO A 300 -51.26 -6.83 -9.09
CA PRO A 300 -50.56 -7.58 -10.11
C PRO A 300 -51.54 -8.48 -10.88
N THR A 301 -51.45 -8.48 -12.20
CA THR A 301 -52.24 -9.37 -13.04
C THR A 301 -51.84 -10.84 -12.82
N ALA A 302 -52.68 -11.78 -13.25
CA ALA A 302 -52.37 -13.21 -13.17
C ALA A 302 -51.05 -13.58 -13.88
N THR A 303 -50.66 -12.81 -14.91
CA THR A 303 -49.37 -12.94 -15.61
C THR A 303 -48.20 -12.49 -14.73
N ASP A 304 -48.37 -11.39 -13.98
CA ASP A 304 -47.36 -10.89 -13.03
C ASP A 304 -47.14 -11.88 -11.88
N LEU A 305 -48.21 -12.46 -11.34
CA LEU A 305 -48.12 -13.46 -10.27
C LEU A 305 -47.35 -14.72 -10.72
N ARG A 306 -47.56 -15.18 -11.96
CA ARG A 306 -46.80 -16.30 -12.55
C ARG A 306 -45.32 -15.98 -12.79
N LEU A 307 -44.99 -14.73 -13.13
CA LEU A 307 -43.60 -14.28 -13.25
C LEU A 307 -42.92 -14.18 -11.87
N ARG A 308 -43.68 -13.81 -10.83
CA ARG A 308 -43.20 -13.72 -9.44
C ARG A 308 -42.83 -15.08 -8.85
N GLU A 309 -43.65 -16.10 -9.08
CA GLU A 309 -43.38 -17.49 -8.63
C GLU A 309 -42.13 -18.12 -9.26
N ARG A 310 -41.71 -17.66 -10.46
CA ARG A 310 -40.57 -18.24 -11.20
C ARG A 310 -39.20 -17.65 -10.85
N GLY A 311 -39.10 -16.64 -10.00
CA GLY A 311 -37.78 -16.11 -9.69
C GLY A 311 -37.69 -14.77 -9.00
N ILE A 312 -38.64 -14.38 -8.14
CA ILE A 312 -38.44 -13.18 -7.30
C ILE A 312 -37.18 -13.31 -6.44
N ASP A 313 -36.90 -14.46 -5.84
CA ASP A 313 -35.70 -14.63 -5.02
C ASP A 313 -34.44 -14.54 -5.88
N ASN A 314 -34.48 -15.10 -7.10
CA ASN A 314 -33.41 -14.98 -8.08
C ASN A 314 -33.27 -13.56 -8.65
N PHE A 315 -34.36 -12.81 -8.79
CA PHE A 315 -34.37 -11.43 -9.27
C PHE A 315 -33.91 -10.47 -8.18
N ALA A 316 -34.37 -10.64 -6.95
CA ALA A 316 -33.91 -9.92 -5.78
C ALA A 316 -32.43 -10.21 -5.52
N LEU A 317 -31.99 -11.47 -5.67
CA LEU A 317 -30.58 -11.86 -5.61
C LEU A 317 -29.78 -11.27 -6.79
N ARG A 318 -30.30 -11.23 -8.01
CA ARG A 318 -29.63 -10.57 -9.16
C ARG A 318 -29.55 -9.06 -8.98
N CYS A 319 -30.60 -8.42 -8.48
CA CYS A 319 -30.62 -7.00 -8.13
C CYS A 319 -29.67 -6.72 -6.99
N PHE A 320 -29.67 -7.56 -5.94
CA PHE A 320 -28.73 -7.46 -4.83
C PHE A 320 -27.29 -7.65 -5.31
N ASN A 321 -27.00 -8.66 -6.13
CA ASN A 321 -25.67 -8.90 -6.69
C ASN A 321 -25.25 -7.73 -7.59
N SER A 322 -26.11 -7.25 -8.50
CA SER A 322 -25.82 -6.05 -9.31
C SER A 322 -25.55 -4.83 -8.42
N LEU A 323 -26.39 -4.60 -7.41
CA LEU A 323 -26.23 -3.49 -6.47
C LEU A 323 -25.05 -3.68 -5.51
N ALA A 324 -24.63 -4.90 -5.21
CA ALA A 324 -23.48 -5.21 -4.36
C ALA A 324 -22.17 -5.10 -5.15
N HIS A 325 -22.21 -5.37 -6.46
CA HIS A 325 -21.05 -5.32 -7.35
C HIS A 325 -20.81 -3.93 -7.98
N ASP A 326 -21.84 -3.10 -8.15
CA ASP A 326 -21.68 -1.76 -8.74
C ASP A 326 -20.88 -0.84 -7.81
N ARG A 327 -19.66 -0.48 -8.24
CA ARG A 327 -18.72 0.35 -7.48
C ARG A 327 -18.61 1.74 -8.09
N GLU A 328 -18.84 2.78 -7.30
CA GLU A 328 -18.41 4.13 -7.69
C GLU A 328 -16.89 4.19 -7.62
N VAL A 329 -16.28 4.61 -8.71
CA VAL A 329 -14.84 4.81 -8.83
C VAL A 329 -14.59 6.28 -9.08
N SER A 330 -13.54 6.83 -8.49
CA SER A 330 -13.20 8.23 -8.75
C SER A 330 -12.82 8.41 -10.22
N GLY A 331 -13.11 9.61 -10.78
CA GLY A 331 -12.72 9.93 -12.16
C GLY A 331 -11.21 9.76 -12.39
N VAL A 332 -10.38 10.07 -11.40
CA VAL A 332 -8.92 9.89 -11.44
C VAL A 332 -8.54 8.41 -11.56
N GLN A 333 -9.22 7.52 -10.84
CA GLN A 333 -9.00 6.07 -10.94
C GLN A 333 -9.40 5.51 -12.31
N VAL A 334 -10.52 5.98 -12.85
CA VAL A 334 -10.96 5.63 -14.20
C VAL A 334 -9.93 6.11 -15.21
N ALA A 335 -9.52 7.37 -15.12
CA ALA A 335 -8.51 7.94 -16.01
C ALA A 335 -7.18 7.18 -15.92
N SER A 336 -6.69 6.89 -14.72
CA SER A 336 -5.47 6.08 -14.50
C SER A 336 -5.56 4.72 -15.18
N THR A 337 -6.72 4.06 -15.11
CA THR A 337 -6.95 2.75 -15.73
C THR A 337 -6.98 2.87 -17.26
N LEU A 338 -7.68 3.87 -17.80
CA LEU A 338 -7.79 4.11 -19.25
C LEU A 338 -6.47 4.56 -19.88
N LEU A 339 -5.63 5.26 -19.13
CA LEU A 339 -4.27 5.62 -19.51
C LEU A 339 -3.28 4.45 -19.38
N HIS A 340 -3.74 3.29 -18.90
CA HIS A 340 -2.89 2.12 -18.62
C HIS A 340 -1.74 2.42 -17.64
N LEU A 341 -1.95 3.33 -16.70
CA LEU A 341 -0.97 3.63 -15.65
C LEU A 341 -0.91 2.47 -14.64
N PRO A 342 0.27 2.22 -14.05
CA PRO A 342 0.46 1.12 -13.13
C PRO A 342 -0.39 1.26 -11.85
N SER A 343 -1.06 0.17 -11.45
CA SER A 343 -1.73 0.07 -10.14
C SER A 343 -0.76 -0.29 -9.00
N TYR A 344 0.48 -0.65 -9.35
CA TYR A 344 1.56 -0.91 -8.42
C TYR A 344 2.92 -0.63 -9.09
N TYR A 345 3.93 -0.32 -8.28
CA TYR A 345 5.31 -0.10 -8.71
C TYR A 345 6.22 -1.15 -8.07
N THR A 346 7.11 -1.74 -8.85
CA THR A 346 8.10 -2.69 -8.34
C THR A 346 9.28 -2.81 -9.31
N VAL A 347 10.45 -3.19 -8.79
CA VAL A 347 11.63 -3.51 -9.61
C VAL A 347 11.53 -4.90 -10.23
N SER A 348 10.93 -5.85 -9.52
CA SER A 348 10.82 -7.25 -9.97
C SER A 348 9.51 -7.49 -10.72
N SER A 349 9.60 -8.00 -11.94
CA SER A 349 8.43 -8.38 -12.75
C SER A 349 7.86 -9.77 -12.44
N LYS A 350 8.49 -10.54 -11.53
CA LYS A 350 8.08 -11.92 -11.24
C LYS A 350 7.05 -11.97 -10.12
N PHE A 351 5.78 -12.05 -10.49
CA PHE A 351 4.68 -12.37 -9.58
C PHE A 351 4.25 -13.82 -9.71
N VAL A 352 3.95 -14.44 -8.58
CA VAL A 352 3.29 -15.75 -8.51
C VAL A 352 1.89 -15.55 -7.98
N ARG A 353 0.89 -16.01 -8.76
CA ARG A 353 -0.51 -15.96 -8.34
C ARG A 353 -0.79 -17.14 -7.41
N VAL A 354 -1.13 -16.83 -6.18
CA VAL A 354 -1.54 -17.81 -5.17
C VAL A 354 -3.04 -17.66 -4.97
N ASN A 355 -3.78 -18.75 -5.16
CA ASN A 355 -5.21 -18.77 -4.87
C ASN A 355 -5.41 -18.94 -3.35
N LEU A 356 -5.93 -17.90 -2.70
CA LEU A 356 -6.11 -17.87 -1.24
C LEU A 356 -7.19 -18.85 -0.75
N TRP A 357 -8.14 -19.26 -1.60
CA TRP A 357 -9.10 -20.30 -1.25
C TRP A 357 -8.40 -21.64 -1.04
N TRP A 358 -7.51 -22.03 -1.96
CA TRP A 358 -6.70 -23.25 -1.81
C TRP A 358 -5.76 -23.17 -0.62
N LEU A 359 -5.16 -21.99 -0.36
CA LEU A 359 -4.36 -21.77 0.84
C LEU A 359 -5.18 -22.01 2.12
N ARG A 360 -6.39 -21.43 2.20
CA ARG A 360 -7.29 -21.60 3.34
C ARG A 360 -7.66 -23.07 3.53
N HIS A 361 -7.99 -23.78 2.47
CA HIS A 361 -8.29 -25.22 2.51
C HIS A 361 -7.07 -26.04 2.96
N TYR A 362 -5.89 -25.74 2.43
CA TYR A 362 -4.64 -26.41 2.80
C TYR A 362 -4.31 -26.22 4.29
N VAL A 363 -4.38 -24.98 4.80
CA VAL A 363 -4.16 -24.67 6.21
C VAL A 363 -5.22 -25.31 7.10
N ARG A 364 -6.49 -25.32 6.70
CA ARG A 364 -7.56 -26.04 7.40
C ARG A 364 -7.28 -27.53 7.48
N ALA A 365 -6.89 -28.16 6.36
CA ALA A 365 -6.57 -29.57 6.33
C ALA A 365 -5.41 -29.92 7.28
N LEU A 366 -4.36 -29.09 7.34
CA LEU A 366 -3.25 -29.25 8.29
C LEU A 366 -3.69 -29.07 9.75
N ARG A 367 -4.64 -28.18 10.04
CA ARG A 367 -5.18 -28.01 11.40
C ARG A 367 -6.08 -29.17 11.81
N HIS A 368 -6.96 -29.63 10.91
CA HIS A 368 -7.86 -30.75 11.15
C HIS A 368 -7.14 -32.10 11.25
N SER A 369 -5.97 -32.27 10.64
CA SER A 369 -5.11 -33.44 10.89
C SER A 369 -4.50 -33.45 12.30
N THR A 370 -4.56 -32.34 13.03
CA THR A 370 -3.88 -32.16 14.33
C THR A 370 -4.86 -32.08 15.52
N THR A 371 -6.15 -31.85 15.28
CA THR A 371 -7.19 -31.81 16.32
C THR A 371 -8.46 -32.49 15.84
N ALA A 372 -8.73 -33.69 16.37
CA ALA A 372 -10.06 -34.29 16.34
C ALA A 372 -10.92 -33.61 17.41
N ASP A 373 -11.66 -32.57 17.05
CA ASP A 373 -12.72 -32.03 17.91
C ASP A 373 -14.04 -31.95 17.12
N PRO A 374 -15.13 -32.51 17.65
CA PRO A 374 -16.43 -32.51 16.99
C PRO A 374 -17.18 -31.19 17.25
N ALA A 375 -17.82 -30.68 16.20
CA ALA A 375 -18.85 -29.63 16.23
C ALA A 375 -18.40 -28.22 16.70
N GLY A 376 -17.87 -27.43 15.76
CA GLY A 376 -17.89 -25.96 15.83
C GLY A 376 -19.06 -25.38 15.03
N PRO A 377 -19.57 -24.16 15.36
CA PRO A 377 -20.80 -23.62 14.78
C PRO A 377 -20.66 -23.44 13.26
N ALA A 378 -21.75 -23.74 12.54
CA ALA A 378 -21.85 -23.62 11.09
C ALA A 378 -21.22 -22.32 10.59
N ALA A 379 -20.14 -22.46 9.81
CA ALA A 379 -19.47 -21.35 9.19
C ALA A 379 -20.48 -20.54 8.36
N ILE A 380 -20.41 -19.22 8.49
CA ILE A 380 -21.05 -18.23 7.61
C ILE A 380 -20.97 -18.77 6.17
N ALA A 381 -22.13 -18.97 5.54
CA ALA A 381 -22.28 -19.59 4.24
C ALA A 381 -21.19 -19.09 3.29
N ASP A 382 -20.22 -19.97 3.01
CA ASP A 382 -19.18 -19.71 2.02
C ASP A 382 -19.92 -19.42 0.71
N GLU A 383 -19.69 -18.25 0.14
CA GLU A 383 -20.18 -17.90 -1.19
C GLU A 383 -19.73 -19.04 -2.13
N PRO A 384 -20.65 -19.84 -2.67
CA PRO A 384 -20.28 -21.01 -3.43
C PRO A 384 -19.68 -20.49 -4.73
N CYS A 385 -18.35 -20.49 -4.83
CA CYS A 385 -17.73 -20.81 -6.11
C CYS A 385 -18.39 -22.11 -6.54
N THR A 386 -19.23 -22.02 -7.57
CA THR A 386 -20.05 -23.11 -8.10
C THR A 386 -19.10 -24.11 -8.74
N PHE A 387 -18.47 -24.93 -7.90
CA PHE A 387 -17.60 -26.02 -8.31
C PHE A 387 -18.43 -27.29 -8.23
N GLN A 388 -18.70 -27.93 -9.37
CA GLN A 388 -19.41 -29.20 -9.36
C GLN A 388 -18.41 -30.33 -9.06
N PRO A 389 -18.78 -31.32 -8.23
CA PRO A 389 -17.90 -32.44 -7.87
C PRO A 389 -17.37 -33.27 -9.06
N SER A 390 -17.94 -33.11 -10.25
CA SER A 390 -17.53 -33.74 -11.50
C SER A 390 -16.41 -33.02 -12.25
N ASP A 391 -16.03 -31.81 -11.83
CA ASP A 391 -15.01 -31.03 -12.53
C ASP A 391 -13.62 -31.52 -12.13
N THR A 392 -12.79 -31.89 -13.12
CA THR A 392 -11.36 -32.15 -12.92
C THR A 392 -10.72 -30.91 -12.30
N VAL A 393 -10.38 -30.97 -11.02
CA VAL A 393 -9.71 -29.88 -10.31
C VAL A 393 -8.36 -29.63 -10.97
N PRO A 394 -8.08 -28.42 -11.48
CA PRO A 394 -6.77 -28.09 -12.00
C PRO A 394 -5.75 -28.15 -10.85
N VAL A 395 -4.66 -28.89 -11.05
CA VAL A 395 -3.56 -29.02 -10.07
C VAL A 395 -3.08 -27.63 -9.64
N SER A 396 -3.18 -27.36 -8.35
CA SER A 396 -2.81 -26.07 -7.78
C SER A 396 -1.32 -26.01 -7.43
N LEU A 397 -0.81 -24.80 -7.20
CA LEU A 397 0.56 -24.62 -6.69
C LEU A 397 0.76 -25.26 -5.31
N PHE A 398 -0.32 -25.38 -4.52
CA PHE A 398 -0.29 -26.08 -3.23
C PHE A 398 -0.17 -27.58 -3.39
N ASP A 399 -0.76 -28.18 -4.43
CA ASP A 399 -0.57 -29.60 -4.74
C ASP A 399 0.88 -29.88 -5.15
N ASN A 400 1.44 -29.01 -6.00
CA ASN A 400 2.85 -29.07 -6.36
C ASN A 400 3.74 -29.00 -5.10
N TYR A 401 3.49 -28.03 -4.21
CA TYR A 401 4.26 -27.86 -2.98
C TYR A 401 4.08 -29.04 -2.00
N LYS A 402 2.85 -29.52 -1.81
CA LYS A 402 2.54 -30.66 -0.94
C LYS A 402 3.32 -31.90 -1.35
N TRP A 403 3.45 -32.14 -2.66
CA TRP A 403 4.12 -33.30 -3.23
C TRP A 403 5.48 -32.99 -3.85
N ARG A 404 6.15 -31.92 -3.38
CA ARG A 404 7.45 -31.45 -3.91
C ARG A 404 8.60 -32.46 -3.78
N GLY A 405 8.42 -33.49 -2.98
CA GLY A 405 9.42 -34.54 -2.76
C GLY A 405 10.51 -34.14 -1.77
N ILE A 406 11.27 -35.14 -1.33
CA ILE A 406 12.26 -35.02 -0.24
C ILE A 406 13.36 -34.00 -0.57
N ALA A 407 13.79 -33.94 -1.83
CA ALA A 407 14.85 -33.02 -2.27
C ALA A 407 14.49 -31.54 -2.13
N LEU A 408 13.20 -31.20 -2.11
CA LEU A 408 12.70 -29.83 -1.97
C LEU A 408 11.94 -29.64 -0.65
N ASP A 409 12.00 -30.61 0.28
CA ASP A 409 11.20 -30.58 1.50
C ASP A 409 11.60 -29.44 2.45
N SER A 410 12.88 -29.06 2.44
CA SER A 410 13.39 -27.94 3.24
C SER A 410 12.90 -26.57 2.79
N PHE A 411 12.34 -26.45 1.59
CA PHE A 411 11.86 -25.17 1.07
C PHE A 411 10.54 -24.83 1.75
N SER A 412 10.44 -23.62 2.27
CA SER A 412 9.15 -23.01 2.61
C SER A 412 8.30 -22.81 1.36
N PHE A 413 6.99 -22.65 1.53
CA PHE A 413 6.08 -22.38 0.39
C PHE A 413 6.50 -21.12 -0.39
N PHE A 414 7.00 -20.11 0.32
CA PHE A 414 7.49 -18.88 -0.27
C PHE A 414 8.72 -19.13 -1.17
N GLU A 415 9.74 -19.83 -0.65
CA GLU A 415 10.94 -20.18 -1.42
C GLU A 415 10.59 -21.08 -2.61
N TYR A 416 9.67 -22.02 -2.41
CA TYR A 416 9.17 -22.87 -3.47
C TYR A 416 8.52 -22.06 -4.61
N CYS A 417 7.64 -21.11 -4.28
CA CYS A 417 7.02 -20.22 -5.28
C CYS A 417 8.06 -19.37 -6.01
N MET A 418 9.07 -18.89 -5.30
CA MET A 418 10.11 -18.04 -5.87
C MET A 418 11.08 -18.80 -6.79
N LEU A 419 11.49 -19.99 -6.36
CA LEU A 419 12.64 -20.68 -6.94
C LEU A 419 12.23 -21.87 -7.79
N VAL A 420 11.07 -22.48 -7.57
CA VAL A 420 10.71 -23.73 -8.24
C VAL A 420 9.73 -23.49 -9.38
N GLN A 421 10.09 -24.00 -10.55
CA GLN A 421 9.25 -23.99 -11.74
C GLN A 421 8.83 -25.40 -12.12
N THR A 422 7.54 -25.58 -12.41
CA THR A 422 7.02 -26.82 -12.99
C THR A 422 7.25 -26.83 -14.50
N ARG A 423 7.75 -27.94 -15.03
CA ARG A 423 7.97 -28.16 -16.46
C ARG A 423 7.39 -29.52 -16.87
N ASN A 424 7.06 -29.68 -18.14
CA ASN A 424 6.72 -31.01 -18.67
C ASN A 424 7.97 -31.88 -18.74
N LYS A 425 7.80 -33.20 -18.60
CA LYS A 425 8.87 -34.18 -18.76
C LYS A 425 9.36 -34.18 -20.20
N GLU A 426 10.54 -33.59 -20.42
CA GLU A 426 11.32 -33.74 -21.65
C GLU A 426 12.40 -34.82 -21.45
N ARG A 427 12.70 -35.57 -22.52
CA ARG A 427 13.47 -36.83 -22.46
C ARG A 427 14.93 -36.75 -21.99
N ASN A 428 15.52 -35.60 -21.68
CA ASN A 428 16.95 -35.53 -21.29
C ASN A 428 17.37 -34.20 -20.65
N ARG A 429 17.19 -34.00 -19.33
CA ARG A 429 17.88 -32.92 -18.59
C ARG A 429 18.26 -33.33 -17.17
N SER A 430 19.53 -33.14 -16.82
CA SER A 430 20.19 -33.57 -15.57
C SER A 430 19.93 -32.71 -14.33
N HIS A 431 18.89 -31.87 -14.32
CA HIS A 431 18.65 -30.89 -13.24
C HIS A 431 17.17 -30.75 -12.85
N HIS A 432 16.40 -31.83 -12.99
CA HIS A 432 14.98 -31.86 -12.65
C HIS A 432 14.72 -32.76 -11.44
N PHE A 433 13.76 -32.37 -10.60
CA PHE A 433 13.30 -33.12 -9.45
C PHE A 433 11.92 -33.71 -9.73
N GLU A 434 11.73 -34.98 -9.41
CA GLU A 434 10.46 -35.68 -9.54
C GLU A 434 9.48 -35.22 -8.46
N PHE A 435 8.19 -35.19 -8.78
CA PHE A 435 7.15 -35.06 -7.75
C PHE A 435 6.99 -36.39 -7.00
N GLY A 436 6.42 -36.33 -5.79
CA GLY A 436 5.98 -37.53 -5.09
C GLY A 436 4.97 -38.33 -5.91
N ALA A 437 4.98 -39.66 -5.78
CA ALA A 437 4.16 -40.55 -6.61
C ALA A 437 2.65 -40.24 -6.57
N SER A 438 2.15 -39.72 -5.45
CA SER A 438 0.75 -39.33 -5.26
C SER A 438 0.35 -38.00 -5.89
N HIS A 439 1.28 -37.29 -6.53
CA HIS A 439 0.97 -36.03 -7.23
C HIS A 439 0.17 -36.31 -8.52
N PRO A 440 -0.95 -35.61 -8.80
CA PRO A 440 -1.81 -35.90 -9.96
C PRO A 440 -1.12 -35.76 -11.32
N ARG A 441 0.06 -35.12 -11.38
CA ARG A 441 0.86 -34.92 -12.59
C ARG A 441 2.30 -35.42 -12.45
N SER A 442 2.57 -36.34 -11.54
CA SER A 442 3.91 -36.96 -11.36
C SER A 442 4.45 -37.58 -12.66
N ASP A 443 3.59 -38.16 -13.48
CA ASP A 443 4.00 -38.82 -14.74
C ASP A 443 4.25 -37.87 -15.91
N VAL A 444 3.78 -36.62 -15.82
CA VAL A 444 3.79 -35.66 -16.93
C VAL A 444 4.70 -34.47 -16.65
N CYS A 445 4.88 -34.11 -15.38
CA CYS A 445 5.61 -32.91 -14.97
C CYS A 445 6.76 -33.21 -14.01
N VAL A 446 7.74 -32.33 -14.03
CA VAL A 446 8.91 -32.30 -13.14
C VAL A 446 9.13 -30.89 -12.62
N GLN A 447 9.93 -30.78 -11.57
CA GLN A 447 10.27 -29.55 -10.88
C GLN A 447 11.69 -29.13 -11.22
N ARG A 448 11.93 -27.83 -11.38
CA ARG A 448 13.26 -27.28 -11.59
C ARG A 448 13.48 -26.07 -10.69
N VAL A 449 14.58 -26.07 -9.96
CA VAL A 449 15.04 -24.88 -9.24
C VAL A 449 15.66 -23.90 -10.23
N ALA A 450 15.14 -22.68 -10.28
CA ALA A 450 15.68 -21.57 -11.04
C ALA A 450 17.09 -21.28 -10.51
N ARG A 451 18.10 -21.43 -11.37
CA ARG A 451 19.44 -20.92 -11.06
C ARG A 451 19.35 -19.40 -11.09
N SER A 452 19.90 -18.71 -10.09
CA SER A 452 20.05 -17.26 -10.17
C SER A 452 20.78 -16.94 -11.48
N GLN A 453 20.23 -16.03 -12.28
CA GLN A 453 21.11 -15.28 -13.18
C GLN A 453 22.00 -14.49 -12.24
N SER A 454 23.29 -14.82 -12.27
CA SER A 454 24.36 -14.11 -11.59
C SER A 454 24.34 -12.63 -11.94
#